data_AF-A0A1A8RY79-F1
#
_entry.id   AF-A0A1A8RY79-F1
#
_cell.length_a   1.000
_cell.length_b   1.000
_cell.length_c   1.000
_cell.angle_alpha   90.00
_cell.angle_beta   90.00
_cell.angle_gamma   90.00
#
_symmetry.space_group_name_H-M   'P 1'
#
loop_
_entity.id
_entity.type
_entity.pdbx_description
1 polymer ?
#
loop_
_entity_poly.entity_id
_entity_poly.type
_entity_poly.pdbx_seq_one_letter_code
_entity_poly.pdbx_strand_id
1 'polypeptide(L)'
;MAKMAASVVEGGEDAFRKMFKFYKRRDPPPDFRDVADFRGGAAGGKIVSADLDPAAVGDEDAARVGLKPIRDWRAFSLQGHPGFLF
;
A
#
# COMPACT_ATOMS: atom_id res chain seq x y z
N MET A 1 19.63 -26.97 2.22
CA MET A 1 19.39 -26.23 0.97
C MET A 1 18.57 -24.98 1.29
N ALA A 2 19.16 -23.80 1.17
CA ALA A 2 18.47 -22.52 0.99
C ALA A 2 19.55 -21.47 0.69
N LYS A 3 19.97 -21.40 -0.57
CA LYS A 3 20.92 -20.41 -1.08
C LYS A 3 20.33 -19.81 -2.34
N MET A 4 19.41 -18.86 -2.19
CA MET A 4 18.92 -17.99 -3.29
C MET A 4 18.30 -16.73 -2.68
N ALA A 5 19.10 -15.74 -2.29
CA ALA A 5 18.63 -14.38 -1.99
C ALA A 5 19.81 -13.40 -1.93
N ALA A 6 20.57 -13.30 -3.02
CA ALA A 6 21.41 -12.15 -3.38
C ALA A 6 22.33 -12.61 -4.51
N SER A 7 21.79 -12.75 -5.72
CA SER A 7 22.65 -12.62 -6.89
C SER A 7 23.09 -11.16 -6.94
N VAL A 8 24.31 -10.94 -6.48
CA VAL A 8 25.15 -9.79 -6.78
C VAL A 8 24.93 -9.43 -8.24
N VAL A 9 24.34 -8.27 -8.53
CA VAL A 9 24.44 -7.68 -9.85
C VAL A 9 25.64 -6.75 -9.80
N GLU A 10 26.73 -7.19 -10.41
CA GLU A 10 27.79 -6.28 -10.82
C GLU A 10 27.18 -5.25 -11.78
N GLY A 11 27.31 -3.97 -11.47
CA GLY A 11 27.13 -2.87 -12.42
C GLY A 11 25.70 -2.46 -12.83
N GLY A 12 24.64 -3.02 -12.23
CA GLY A 12 23.24 -2.67 -12.57
C GLY A 12 22.42 -2.21 -11.35
N GLU A 13 21.52 -1.25 -11.52
CA GLU A 13 20.58 -0.89 -10.45
C GLU A 13 19.51 -1.98 -10.26
N ASP A 14 19.20 -2.35 -9.01
CA ASP A 14 18.11 -3.27 -8.70
C ASP A 14 16.73 -2.67 -9.03
N ALA A 15 15.71 -3.53 -9.12
CA ALA A 15 14.37 -3.14 -9.52
C ALA A 15 13.75 -2.08 -8.58
N PHE A 16 14.01 -2.17 -7.28
CA PHE A 16 13.48 -1.23 -6.29
C PHE A 16 14.14 0.14 -6.44
N ARG A 17 15.48 0.18 -6.54
CA ARG A 17 16.23 1.42 -6.74
C ARG A 17 15.85 2.12 -8.05
N LYS A 18 15.65 1.37 -9.13
CA LYS A 18 15.18 1.90 -10.41
C LYS A 18 13.80 2.55 -10.27
N MET A 19 12.86 1.89 -9.59
CA MET A 19 11.51 2.41 -9.37
C MET A 19 11.50 3.65 -8.46
N PHE A 20 12.29 3.62 -7.38
CA PHE A 20 12.48 4.76 -6.49
C PHE A 20 12.99 5.99 -7.26
N LYS A 21 14.02 5.82 -8.09
CA LYS A 21 14.56 6.91 -8.91
C LYS A 21 13.55 7.42 -9.95
N PHE A 22 12.78 6.52 -10.56
CA PHE A 22 11.72 6.89 -11.50
C PHE A 22 10.72 7.85 -10.84
N TYR A 23 10.14 7.49 -9.70
CA TYR A 23 9.15 8.35 -9.02
C TYR A 23 9.74 9.56 -8.29
N LYS A 24 11.04 9.54 -7.95
CA LYS A 24 11.73 10.68 -7.31
C LYS A 24 12.12 11.79 -8.30
N ARG A 25 12.28 11.49 -9.59
CA ARG A 25 12.79 12.45 -10.58
C ARG A 25 11.85 13.66 -10.70
N ARG A 26 12.40 14.84 -11.02
CA ARG A 26 11.63 16.09 -11.17
C ARG A 26 11.37 16.47 -12.62
N ASP A 27 12.30 16.17 -13.51
CA ASP A 27 12.24 16.53 -14.92
C ASP A 27 12.75 15.36 -15.81
N PRO A 28 11.93 14.84 -16.74
CA PRO A 28 10.49 15.08 -16.83
C PRO A 28 9.78 14.51 -15.59
N PRO A 29 8.63 15.07 -15.18
CA PRO A 29 7.86 14.51 -14.08
C PRO A 29 7.52 13.02 -14.35
N PRO A 30 7.47 12.18 -13.31
CA PRO A 30 7.07 10.80 -13.46
C PRO A 30 5.58 10.68 -13.80
N ASP A 31 5.24 9.56 -14.43
CA ASP A 31 3.86 9.15 -14.62
C ASP A 31 3.38 8.40 -13.38
N PHE A 32 2.18 8.74 -12.88
CA PHE A 32 1.60 8.17 -11.66
C PHE A 32 0.46 7.19 -11.92
N ARG A 33 0.15 6.85 -13.17
CA ARG A 33 -0.97 5.94 -13.51
C ARG A 33 -0.89 4.56 -12.83
N ASP A 34 0.33 4.08 -12.54
CA ASP A 34 0.56 2.80 -11.87
C ASP A 34 0.68 2.91 -10.34
N VAL A 35 0.54 4.12 -9.78
CA VAL A 35 0.49 4.31 -8.32
C VAL A 35 -0.90 3.94 -7.83
N ALA A 36 -0.96 3.04 -6.85
CA ALA A 36 -2.21 2.62 -6.24
C ALA A 36 -2.97 3.80 -5.60
N ASP A 37 -4.23 4.00 -6.00
CA ASP A 37 -5.15 4.94 -5.36
C ASP A 37 -6.26 4.18 -4.62
N PHE A 38 -6.14 4.09 -3.30
CA PHE A 38 -7.12 3.42 -2.43
C PHE A 38 -8.45 4.18 -2.32
N ARG A 39 -8.51 5.46 -2.71
CA ARG A 39 -9.74 6.26 -2.64
C ARG A 39 -10.62 6.06 -3.87
N GLY A 40 -9.99 5.90 -5.04
CA GLY A 40 -10.63 5.80 -6.36
C GLY A 40 -11.24 4.43 -6.69
N GLY A 41 -11.16 3.46 -5.76
CA GLY A 41 -11.54 2.07 -6.03
C GLY A 41 -10.36 1.25 -6.57
N ALA A 42 -10.52 -0.07 -6.70
CA ALA A 42 -9.44 -1.03 -6.94
C ALA A 42 -8.75 -0.85 -8.32
N ALA A 43 -7.90 0.16 -8.46
CA ALA A 43 -7.01 0.30 -9.58
C ALA A 43 -5.91 -0.77 -9.48
N GLY A 44 -5.92 -1.73 -10.40
CA GLY A 44 -4.80 -2.67 -10.60
C GLY A 44 -4.94 -4.05 -9.96
N GLY A 45 -6.14 -4.52 -9.63
CA GLY A 45 -6.46 -5.93 -9.31
C GLY A 45 -5.80 -6.53 -8.06
N LYS A 46 -4.87 -5.81 -7.42
CA LYS A 46 -4.10 -6.26 -6.24
C LYS A 46 -4.63 -5.67 -4.93
N ILE A 47 -5.43 -4.62 -4.99
CA ILE A 47 -6.08 -4.02 -3.82
C ILE A 47 -7.33 -4.83 -3.49
N VAL A 48 -7.41 -5.32 -2.27
CA VAL A 48 -8.53 -6.15 -1.78
C VAL A 48 -9.12 -5.44 -0.56
N SER A 49 -10.45 -5.46 -0.40
CA SER A 49 -11.07 -4.96 0.84
C SER A 49 -10.59 -5.79 2.03
N ALA A 50 -10.31 -5.10 3.14
CA ALA A 50 -9.98 -5.71 4.41
C ALA A 50 -11.15 -5.53 5.37
N ASP A 51 -11.61 -6.64 5.97
CA ASP A 51 -12.70 -6.62 6.93
C ASP A 51 -12.17 -6.14 8.29
N LEU A 52 -12.76 -5.07 8.80
CA LEU A 52 -12.57 -4.61 10.17
C LEU A 52 -13.78 -4.99 11.01
N ASP A 53 -13.55 -5.32 12.28
CA ASP A 53 -14.64 -5.50 13.23
C ASP A 53 -15.22 -4.14 13.65
N PRO A 54 -16.47 -3.81 13.25
CA PRO A 54 -17.07 -2.52 13.58
C PRO A 54 -17.38 -2.35 15.07
N ALA A 55 -17.41 -3.44 15.84
CA ALA A 55 -17.68 -3.43 17.28
C ALA A 55 -16.41 -3.36 18.13
N ALA A 56 -15.23 -3.44 17.52
CA ALA A 56 -13.95 -3.44 18.25
C ALA A 56 -13.69 -2.13 18.99
N VAL A 57 -14.27 -1.01 18.54
CA VAL A 57 -14.19 0.30 19.20
C VAL A 57 -15.56 0.96 19.18
N GLY A 58 -15.99 1.48 20.32
CA GLY A 58 -17.25 2.23 20.42
C GLY A 58 -17.18 3.56 19.67
N ASP A 59 -18.32 4.01 19.13
CA ASP A 59 -18.35 5.24 18.33
C ASP A 59 -17.97 6.49 19.13
N GLU A 60 -18.31 6.51 20.41
CA GLU A 60 -17.93 7.59 21.33
C GLU A 60 -16.41 7.65 21.49
N ASP A 61 -15.74 6.51 21.58
CA ASP A 61 -14.28 6.44 21.68
C ASP A 61 -13.60 6.87 20.38
N ALA A 62 -14.14 6.49 19.22
CA ALA A 62 -13.67 6.98 17.93
C ALA A 62 -13.86 8.51 17.81
N ALA A 63 -15.03 9.02 18.20
CA ALA A 63 -15.34 10.45 18.14
C ALA A 63 -14.47 11.28 19.10
N ARG A 64 -14.12 10.76 20.28
CA ARG A 64 -13.23 11.42 21.25
C ARG A 64 -11.86 11.77 20.68
N VAL A 65 -11.39 11.05 19.66
CA VAL A 65 -10.13 11.31 18.95
C VAL A 65 -10.33 11.90 17.55
N GLY A 66 -11.56 12.29 17.20
CA GLY A 66 -11.88 12.93 15.91
C GLY A 66 -11.98 11.97 14.73
N LEU A 67 -12.10 10.66 14.98
CA LEU A 67 -12.25 9.65 13.93
C LEU A 67 -13.74 9.40 13.63
N LYS A 68 -14.02 8.93 12.41
CA LYS A 68 -15.35 8.39 12.05
C LYS A 68 -15.58 7.04 12.76
N PRO A 69 -16.85 6.61 12.95
CA PRO A 69 -17.15 5.24 13.35
C PRO A 69 -16.50 4.19 12.44
N ILE A 70 -16.04 3.06 12.98
CA ILE A 70 -15.30 2.03 12.21
C ILE A 70 -16.11 1.51 11.01
N ARG A 71 -17.43 1.36 11.15
CA ARG A 71 -18.33 0.94 10.06
C ARG A 71 -18.33 1.87 8.84
N ASP A 72 -17.87 3.11 8.99
CA ASP A 72 -17.76 4.08 7.90
C ASP A 72 -16.36 4.05 7.26
N TRP A 73 -15.45 3.23 7.77
CA TRP A 73 -14.10 3.10 7.24
C TRP A 73 -14.11 2.16 6.03
N ARG A 74 -13.16 2.42 5.13
CA ARG A 74 -12.82 1.50 4.05
C ARG A 74 -11.36 1.12 4.28
N ALA A 75 -11.12 -0.11 4.70
CA ALA A 75 -9.79 -0.65 4.87
C ALA A 75 -9.44 -1.56 3.69
N PHE A 76 -8.17 -1.57 3.33
CA PHE A 76 -7.68 -2.34 2.20
C PHE A 76 -6.41 -3.09 2.54
N SER A 77 -6.22 -4.23 1.88
CA SER A 77 -5.00 -5.03 1.88
C SER A 77 -4.46 -5.16 0.46
N LEU A 78 -3.22 -5.65 0.36
CA LEU A 78 -2.55 -5.89 -0.92
C LEU A 78 -2.26 -7.38 -1.09
N GLN A 79 -2.69 -7.93 -2.24
CA GLN A 79 -2.38 -9.31 -2.60
C GLN A 79 -0.86 -9.52 -2.63
N GLY A 80 -0.40 -10.62 -2.02
CA GLY A 80 1.03 -10.93 -1.88
C GLY A 80 1.75 -10.18 -0.76
N HIS A 81 1.06 -9.33 0.01
CA HIS A 81 1.63 -8.55 1.12
C HIS A 81 0.80 -8.75 2.40
N PRO A 82 0.83 -9.96 2.99
CA PRO A 82 0.06 -10.26 4.20
C PRO A 82 0.50 -9.38 5.37
N GLY A 83 -0.48 -8.89 6.14
CA GLY A 83 -0.26 -7.97 7.26
C GLY A 83 -0.22 -6.49 6.86
N PHE A 84 -0.25 -6.16 5.57
CA PHE A 84 -0.43 -4.79 5.12
C PHE A 84 -1.90 -4.34 5.23
N LEU A 85 -2.11 -3.19 5.86
CA LEU A 85 -3.41 -2.52 5.99
C LEU A 85 -3.24 -1.05 5.55
N PHE A 86 -4.15 -0.57 4.72
CA PHE A 86 -4.28 0.84 4.33
C PHE A 86 -5.69 1.34 4.68
#